data_AF-A0A9P0YVN1-F1
#
_entry.id   AF-A0A9P0YVN1-F1
#
_cell.length_a   1.000
_cell.length_b   1.000
_cell.length_c   1.000
_cell.angle_alpha   90.00
_cell.angle_beta   90.00
_cell.angle_gamma   90.00
#
_symmetry.space_group_name_H-M   'P 1'
#
loop_
_entity.id
_entity.type
_entity.pdbx_description
1 polymer ?
#
loop_
_entity_poly.entity_id
_entity_poly.type
_entity_poly.pdbx_seq_one_letter_code
_entity_poly.pdbx_strand_id
1 'polypeptide(L)'
;MMMLIHGGIGMSGLRLDDTWVLDFSKDHHSGVWRELVTCSSPPSRSGHTLTNTGKNQIIMFGGRGGGYEVLNDVWLLHALSCEGEWHWVELLIDLQGPQGRVNLPRVGHSANLIVGRKLLVYGGEDSHRHKKNDFWVLDIGSSMLNMNCKRSYISKGWTELRGIGDKPEPRSFHRACTDHSGRYLYIVGGMVDCLCQRGGLAGLRFDGGQFLLEILLQV
;
A
#
# COMPACT_ATOMS: atom_id res chain seq x y z
N MET A 1 17.43 -2.45 -14.58
CA MET A 1 16.51 -2.01 -13.50
C MET A 1 15.09 -2.00 -14.07
N MET A 2 14.06 -2.35 -13.29
CA MET A 2 12.68 -2.33 -13.77
C MET A 2 11.82 -1.44 -12.88
N MET A 3 10.88 -0.72 -13.50
CA MET A 3 9.81 0.00 -12.81
C MET A 3 8.48 -0.67 -13.17
N LEU A 4 7.62 -0.84 -12.18
CA LEU A 4 6.30 -1.43 -12.37
C LEU A 4 5.21 -0.42 -12.01
N ILE A 5 4.17 -0.38 -12.82
CA ILE A 5 2.96 0.42 -12.61
C ILE A 5 1.76 -0.51 -12.76
N HIS A 6 0.75 -0.32 -11.91
CA HIS A 6 -0.51 -1.03 -12.02
C HIS A 6 -1.66 -0.05 -11.81
N GLY A 7 -2.73 -0.21 -12.58
CA GLY A 7 -3.99 0.52 -12.44
C GLY A 7 -3.88 2.04 -12.58
N GLY A 8 -4.68 2.78 -11.81
CA GLY A 8 -4.79 4.24 -11.92
C GLY A 8 -6.16 4.67 -12.47
N ILE A 9 -6.23 5.87 -13.05
CA ILE A 9 -7.44 6.43 -13.64
C ILE A 9 -7.13 6.79 -15.10
N GLY A 10 -7.82 6.14 -16.03
CA GLY A 10 -7.69 6.39 -17.46
C GLY A 10 -8.41 7.66 -17.91
N MET A 11 -8.29 7.99 -19.21
CA MET A 11 -8.81 9.23 -19.79
C MET A 11 -10.34 9.40 -19.65
N SER A 12 -11.09 8.30 -19.56
CA SER A 12 -12.53 8.30 -19.36
C SER A 12 -12.96 8.43 -17.89
N GLY A 13 -12.01 8.57 -16.95
CA GLY A 13 -12.27 8.53 -15.51
C GLY A 13 -12.47 7.13 -14.94
N LEU A 14 -12.43 6.10 -15.79
CA LEU A 14 -12.49 4.69 -15.38
C LEU A 14 -11.18 4.27 -14.71
N ARG A 15 -11.29 3.42 -13.69
CA ARG A 15 -10.10 2.82 -13.09
C ARG A 15 -9.55 1.74 -14.02
N LEU A 16 -8.23 1.60 -14.01
CA LEU A 16 -7.51 0.61 -14.81
C LEU A 16 -7.08 -0.57 -13.93
N ASP A 17 -6.89 -1.74 -14.54
CA ASP A 17 -6.40 -3.01 -13.97
C ASP A 17 -5.16 -3.56 -14.71
N ASP A 18 -4.63 -2.79 -15.66
CA ASP A 18 -3.45 -3.15 -16.44
C ASP A 18 -2.18 -3.05 -15.60
N THR A 19 -1.19 -3.87 -15.95
CA THR A 19 0.12 -3.85 -15.31
C THR A 19 1.18 -3.60 -16.37
N TRP A 20 2.01 -2.59 -16.16
CA TRP A 20 3.06 -2.20 -17.08
C TRP A 20 4.43 -2.27 -16.42
N VAL A 21 5.42 -2.74 -17.19
CA VAL A 21 6.83 -2.70 -16.81
C VAL A 21 7.59 -1.79 -17.75
N LEU A 22 8.36 -0.89 -17.17
CA LEU A 22 9.41 -0.16 -17.85
C LEU A 22 10.75 -0.83 -17.54
N ASP A 23 11.37 -1.40 -18.56
CA ASP A 23 12.63 -2.12 -18.44
C ASP A 23 13.83 -1.27 -18.92
N PHE A 24 14.78 -1.07 -18.02
CA PHE A 24 16.08 -0.41 -18.23
C PHE A 24 17.24 -1.44 -18.22
N SER A 25 16.99 -2.70 -18.58
CA SER A 25 18.01 -3.76 -18.59
C SER A 25 19.06 -3.56 -19.68
N LYS A 26 18.65 -3.01 -20.83
CA LYS A 26 19.52 -2.81 -22.00
C LYS A 26 20.28 -1.48 -21.99
N ASP A 27 19.64 -0.44 -21.47
CA ASP A 27 20.18 0.92 -21.39
C ASP A 27 19.59 1.62 -20.15
N HIS A 28 20.42 2.43 -19.47
CA HIS A 28 20.00 3.22 -18.32
C HIS A 28 19.46 4.61 -18.72
N HIS A 29 19.61 5.00 -19.98
CA HIS A 29 19.10 6.26 -20.53
C HIS A 29 17.80 6.08 -21.33
N SER A 30 17.50 4.86 -21.77
CA SER A 30 16.26 4.52 -22.48
C SER A 30 15.63 3.25 -21.90
N GLY A 31 14.33 3.30 -21.66
CA GLY A 31 13.56 2.17 -21.15
C GLY A 31 12.52 1.70 -22.16
N VAL A 32 12.24 0.40 -22.16
CA VAL A 32 11.19 -0.18 -23.01
C VAL A 32 9.97 -0.48 -22.15
N TRP A 33 8.82 0.08 -22.54
CA TRP A 33 7.53 -0.26 -21.94
C TRP A 33 7.01 -1.58 -22.52
N ARG A 34 6.53 -2.44 -21.63
CA ARG A 34 5.79 -3.65 -21.98
C ARG A 34 4.64 -3.85 -21.01
N GLU A 35 3.50 -4.25 -21.54
CA GLU A 35 2.40 -4.72 -20.72
C GLU A 35 2.71 -6.11 -20.18
N LEU A 36 2.42 -6.34 -18.90
CA LEU A 36 2.48 -7.64 -18.26
C LEU A 36 1.08 -8.27 -18.30
N VAL A 37 0.86 -9.13 -19.28
CA VAL A 37 -0.34 -9.96 -19.35
C VAL A 37 -0.14 -11.16 -18.43
N THR A 38 -1.05 -11.32 -17.47
CA THR A 38 -0.98 -12.37 -16.44
C THR A 38 -2.29 -13.16 -16.40
N CYS A 39 -2.26 -14.44 -16.02
CA CYS A 39 -3.46 -15.29 -15.98
C CYS A 39 -4.48 -14.88 -14.90
N SER A 40 -4.04 -14.13 -13.90
CA SER A 40 -4.82 -13.49 -12.86
C SER A 40 -4.28 -12.09 -12.66
N SER A 41 -5.15 -11.11 -12.42
CA SER A 41 -4.76 -9.73 -12.13
C SER A 41 -5.71 -9.15 -11.08
N PRO A 42 -5.24 -8.24 -10.21
CA PRO A 42 -6.12 -7.50 -9.33
C PRO A 42 -7.18 -6.70 -10.12
N PRO A 43 -8.41 -6.57 -9.58
CA PRO A 43 -9.44 -5.70 -10.16
C PRO A 43 -9.01 -4.24 -10.27
N SER A 44 -9.66 -3.52 -11.18
CA SER A 44 -9.33 -2.13 -11.50
C SER A 44 -9.45 -1.20 -10.31
N ARG A 45 -8.43 -0.35 -10.10
CA ARG A 45 -8.33 0.48 -8.89
C ARG A 45 -7.39 1.69 -9.04
N SER A 46 -7.58 2.69 -8.17
CA SER A 46 -6.67 3.84 -8.03
C SER A 46 -6.40 4.19 -6.55
N GLY A 47 -5.33 4.95 -6.28
CA GLY A 47 -4.96 5.35 -4.92
C GLY A 47 -4.58 4.19 -3.98
N HIS A 48 -4.24 3.03 -4.56
CA HIS A 48 -3.62 1.90 -3.89
C HIS A 48 -2.11 2.14 -3.74
N THR A 49 -1.43 1.24 -3.04
CA THR A 49 0.03 1.26 -2.91
C THR A 49 0.65 0.05 -3.58
N LEU A 50 1.85 0.21 -4.15
CA LEU A 50 2.72 -0.88 -4.61
C LEU A 50 4.04 -0.77 -3.85
N THR A 51 4.37 -1.81 -3.08
CA THR A 51 5.59 -1.85 -2.26
C THR A 51 6.48 -2.98 -2.72
N ASN A 52 7.69 -2.64 -3.17
CA ASN A 52 8.73 -3.64 -3.47
C ASN A 52 9.27 -4.22 -2.15
N THR A 53 9.20 -5.54 -2.02
CA THR A 53 9.63 -6.28 -0.83
C THR A 53 10.97 -7.01 -1.03
N GLY A 54 11.61 -6.78 -2.17
CA GLY A 54 12.80 -7.49 -2.65
C GLY A 54 12.45 -8.84 -3.28
N LYS A 55 13.48 -9.60 -3.71
CA LYS A 55 13.32 -10.94 -4.33
C LYS A 55 12.27 -10.99 -5.46
N ASN A 56 12.18 -9.94 -6.27
CA ASN A 56 11.19 -9.83 -7.36
C ASN A 56 9.73 -9.96 -6.85
N GLN A 57 9.43 -9.43 -5.68
CA GLN A 57 8.10 -9.44 -5.08
C GLN A 57 7.61 -8.02 -4.81
N ILE A 58 6.39 -7.74 -5.27
CA ILE A 58 5.68 -6.48 -5.03
C ILE A 58 4.37 -6.80 -4.33
N ILE A 59 4.10 -6.11 -3.24
CA ILE A 59 2.82 -6.17 -2.55
C ILE A 59 1.98 -4.96 -2.95
N MET A 60 0.74 -5.22 -3.36
CA MET A 60 -0.28 -4.23 -3.55
C MET A 60 -1.27 -4.25 -2.39
N PHE A 61 -1.67 -3.08 -1.90
CA PHE A 61 -2.69 -2.98 -0.85
C PHE A 61 -3.72 -1.88 -1.13
N GLY A 62 -4.99 -2.24 -0.92
CA GLY A 62 -6.13 -1.33 -0.85
C GLY A 62 -6.40 -0.54 -2.14
N GLY A 63 -6.79 0.72 -1.96
CA GLY A 63 -7.18 1.63 -3.04
C GLY A 63 -8.69 1.79 -3.16
N ARG A 64 -9.13 2.39 -4.26
CA ARG A 64 -10.54 2.55 -4.62
C ARG A 64 -10.82 1.85 -5.94
N GLY A 65 -11.71 0.89 -5.92
CA GLY A 65 -12.04 0.04 -7.06
C GLY A 65 -12.90 0.71 -8.13
N GLY A 66 -13.22 -0.05 -9.17
CA GLY A 66 -14.10 0.33 -10.29
C GLY A 66 -15.49 0.81 -9.84
N GLY A 67 -16.07 0.16 -8.83
CA GLY A 67 -17.36 0.52 -8.25
C GLY A 67 -17.30 1.61 -7.17
N TYR A 68 -16.15 2.28 -7.03
CA TYR A 68 -15.86 3.30 -6.00
C TYR A 68 -15.79 2.78 -4.56
N GLU A 69 -15.88 1.48 -4.35
CA GLU A 69 -15.61 0.84 -3.07
C GLU A 69 -14.15 1.07 -2.66
N VAL A 70 -13.93 1.32 -1.38
CA VAL A 70 -12.58 1.34 -0.82
C VAL A 70 -12.20 -0.09 -0.47
N LEU A 71 -11.02 -0.51 -0.93
CA LEU A 71 -10.54 -1.88 -0.89
C LEU A 71 -9.57 -2.10 0.29
N ASN A 72 -9.48 -3.34 0.74
CA ASN A 72 -8.58 -3.82 1.79
C ASN A 72 -7.90 -5.14 1.43
N ASP A 73 -8.01 -5.58 0.18
CA ASP A 73 -7.37 -6.77 -0.33
C ASP A 73 -5.86 -6.54 -0.48
N VAL A 74 -5.13 -7.64 -0.40
CA VAL A 74 -3.68 -7.69 -0.59
C VAL A 74 -3.38 -8.58 -1.78
N TRP A 75 -2.56 -8.09 -2.69
CA TRP A 75 -2.10 -8.88 -3.84
C TRP A 75 -0.58 -8.93 -3.84
N LEU A 76 -0.04 -10.10 -4.15
CA LEU A 76 1.38 -10.33 -4.37
C LEU A 76 1.62 -10.52 -5.85
N LEU A 77 2.47 -9.67 -6.42
CA LEU A 77 3.08 -9.89 -7.71
C LEU A 77 4.47 -10.48 -7.50
N HIS A 78 4.74 -11.64 -8.10
CA HIS A 78 6.03 -12.31 -7.97
C HIS A 78 6.48 -12.94 -9.30
N ALA A 79 7.79 -13.00 -9.52
CA ALA A 79 8.37 -13.76 -10.62
C ALA A 79 8.69 -15.19 -10.15
N LEU A 80 8.16 -16.21 -10.84
CA LEU A 80 8.33 -17.63 -10.46
C LEU A 80 9.66 -18.23 -10.91
N SER A 81 10.30 -17.66 -11.94
CA SER A 81 11.53 -18.18 -12.53
C SER A 81 12.48 -17.05 -12.94
N CYS A 82 13.74 -17.42 -13.21
CA CYS A 82 14.74 -16.54 -13.81
C CYS A 82 14.34 -16.07 -15.22
N GLU A 83 13.34 -16.71 -15.84
CA GLU A 83 12.85 -16.40 -17.19
C GLU A 83 11.79 -15.28 -17.19
N GLY A 84 11.32 -14.82 -16.02
CA GLY A 84 10.59 -13.55 -15.90
C GLY A 84 9.07 -13.64 -16.09
N GLU A 85 8.47 -14.82 -15.93
CA GLU A 85 7.02 -14.99 -15.84
C GLU A 85 6.50 -14.41 -14.51
N TRP A 86 5.72 -13.34 -14.60
CA TRP A 86 5.13 -12.63 -13.47
C TRP A 86 3.73 -13.14 -13.18
N HIS A 87 3.41 -13.35 -11.90
CA HIS A 87 2.09 -13.80 -11.48
C HIS A 87 1.54 -12.95 -10.35
N TRP A 88 0.28 -12.55 -10.48
CA TRP A 88 -0.49 -12.01 -9.37
C TRP A 88 -1.18 -13.11 -8.61
N VAL A 89 -1.03 -13.07 -7.28
CA VAL A 89 -1.70 -13.96 -6.33
C VAL A 89 -2.42 -13.10 -5.31
N GLU A 90 -3.71 -13.34 -5.13
CA GLU A 90 -4.49 -12.71 -4.06
C GLU A 90 -4.11 -13.35 -2.73
N LEU A 91 -3.70 -12.53 -1.76
CA LEU A 91 -3.35 -12.96 -0.41
C LEU A 91 -4.56 -12.77 0.50
N LEU A 92 -5.19 -13.88 0.85
CA LEU A 92 -6.30 -13.94 1.81
C LEU A 92 -5.72 -13.92 3.22
N ILE A 93 -5.82 -12.76 3.86
CA ILE A 93 -5.30 -12.53 5.21
C ILE A 93 -6.47 -12.60 6.19
N ASP A 94 -6.32 -13.40 7.24
CA ASP A 94 -7.31 -13.44 8.30
C ASP A 94 -7.40 -12.08 9.00
N LEU A 95 -8.62 -11.53 9.05
CA LEU A 95 -8.93 -10.22 9.63
C LEU A 95 -9.21 -10.33 11.14
N GLN A 96 -8.63 -11.31 11.84
CA GLN A 96 -8.73 -11.40 13.29
C GLN A 96 -7.72 -10.48 13.98
N GLY A 97 -8.01 -9.18 13.95
CA GLY A 97 -7.36 -8.21 14.82
C GLY A 97 -7.75 -8.42 16.30
N PRO A 98 -6.92 -8.01 17.27
CA PRO A 98 -7.32 -8.03 18.67
C PRO A 98 -8.61 -7.19 18.84
N GLN A 99 -9.68 -7.83 19.28
CA GLN A 99 -11.01 -7.24 19.54
C GLN A 99 -11.93 -6.94 18.34
N GLY A 100 -11.75 -7.58 17.18
CA GLY A 100 -12.75 -7.53 16.08
C GLY A 100 -12.87 -6.16 15.39
N ARG A 101 -11.95 -5.22 15.67
CA ARG A 101 -11.85 -3.92 15.00
C ARG A 101 -10.90 -4.01 13.81
N VAL A 102 -11.35 -4.60 12.70
CA VAL A 102 -10.56 -4.58 11.47
C VAL A 102 -11.19 -3.64 10.45
N ASN A 103 -10.86 -2.35 10.60
CA ASN A 103 -11.19 -1.30 9.64
C ASN A 103 -10.00 -1.11 8.69
N LEU A 104 -9.84 -2.03 7.74
CA LEU A 104 -8.72 -2.04 6.79
C LEU A 104 -9.02 -1.56 5.36
N PRO A 105 -10.26 -1.21 4.96
CA PRO A 105 -10.47 -0.46 3.72
C PRO A 105 -9.82 0.92 3.77
N ARG A 106 -8.89 1.19 2.85
CA ARG A 106 -8.28 2.51 2.73
C ARG A 106 -7.79 2.86 1.32
N VAL A 107 -7.94 4.13 0.96
CA VAL A 107 -7.38 4.76 -0.25
C VAL A 107 -6.53 5.96 0.12
N GLY A 108 -5.51 6.28 -0.68
CA GLY A 108 -4.61 7.41 -0.42
C GLY A 108 -3.76 7.22 0.84
N HIS A 109 -3.54 5.99 1.26
CA HIS A 109 -2.64 5.66 2.36
C HIS A 109 -1.20 5.57 1.84
N SER A 110 -0.23 5.52 2.76
CA SER A 110 1.14 5.14 2.43
C SER A 110 1.41 3.72 2.90
N ALA A 111 2.18 2.96 2.14
CA ALA A 111 2.70 1.65 2.54
C ALA A 111 4.21 1.62 2.28
N ASN A 112 4.98 1.14 3.26
CA ASN A 112 6.45 1.14 3.21
C ASN A 112 7.01 -0.17 3.77
N LEU A 113 8.08 -0.65 3.15
CA LEU A 113 8.85 -1.77 3.68
C LEU A 113 9.64 -1.30 4.89
N ILE A 114 9.48 -2.01 6.01
CA ILE A 114 10.19 -1.75 7.26
C ILE A 114 11.06 -2.95 7.66
N VAL A 115 11.88 -2.76 8.69
CA VAL A 115 12.75 -3.79 9.26
C VAL A 115 11.99 -5.11 9.51
N GLY A 116 12.64 -6.23 9.20
CA GLY A 116 12.04 -7.56 9.33
C GLY A 116 11.11 -7.98 8.19
N ARG A 117 11.17 -7.33 7.02
CA ARG A 117 10.33 -7.63 5.83
C ARG A 117 8.83 -7.47 6.10
N LYS A 118 8.47 -6.48 6.89
CA LYS A 118 7.09 -6.18 7.19
C LYS A 118 6.62 -4.98 6.39
N LEU A 119 5.35 -4.95 6.03
CA LEU A 119 4.73 -3.83 5.35
C LEU A 119 4.03 -2.94 6.38
N LEU A 120 4.52 -1.72 6.55
CA LEU A 120 3.89 -0.71 7.39
C LEU A 120 2.96 0.15 6.56
N VAL A 121 1.68 0.14 6.91
CA VAL A 121 0.63 0.97 6.32
C VAL A 121 0.23 2.06 7.30
N TYR A 122 0.11 3.28 6.79
CA TYR A 122 -0.29 4.44 7.57
C TYR A 122 -1.33 5.30 6.85
N GLY A 123 -2.34 5.73 7.62
CA GLY A 123 -3.34 6.71 7.21
C GLY A 123 -4.25 6.24 6.08
N GLY A 124 -4.66 7.18 5.23
CA GLY A 124 -5.67 7.00 4.20
C GLY A 124 -7.08 7.31 4.69
N GLU A 125 -8.07 7.05 3.85
CA GLU A 125 -9.48 7.26 4.18
C GLU A 125 -10.34 6.07 3.75
N ASP A 126 -11.46 5.86 4.44
CA ASP A 126 -12.44 4.82 4.08
C ASP A 126 -13.53 5.31 3.10
N SER A 127 -14.51 4.45 2.80
CA SER A 127 -15.62 4.77 1.88
C SER A 127 -16.47 5.95 2.33
N HIS A 128 -16.48 6.28 3.62
CA HIS A 128 -17.18 7.43 4.19
C HIS A 128 -16.30 8.68 4.26
N ARG A 129 -15.08 8.62 3.70
CA ARG A 129 -14.06 9.68 3.73
C ARG A 129 -13.57 10.00 5.15
N HIS A 130 -13.76 9.10 6.11
CA HIS A 130 -13.12 9.26 7.41
C HIS A 130 -11.63 9.00 7.24
N LYS A 131 -10.84 10.04 7.52
CA LYS A 131 -9.38 9.95 7.50
C LYS A 131 -8.91 9.12 8.68
N LYS A 132 -7.79 8.43 8.48
CA LYS A 132 -7.18 7.53 9.46
C LYS A 132 -5.80 8.07 9.86
N ASN A 133 -5.38 7.77 11.07
CA ASN A 133 -4.01 7.97 11.59
C ASN A 133 -3.48 6.70 12.27
N ASP A 134 -4.08 5.56 11.97
CA ASP A 134 -3.66 4.26 12.49
C ASP A 134 -2.43 3.75 11.73
N PHE A 135 -1.63 2.93 12.41
CA PHE A 135 -0.46 2.25 11.85
C PHE A 135 -0.73 0.75 11.88
N TRP A 136 -0.67 0.10 10.73
CA TRP A 136 -0.88 -1.33 10.60
C TRP A 136 0.33 -1.99 9.97
N VAL A 137 0.75 -3.10 10.55
CA VAL A 137 1.86 -3.90 10.05
C VAL A 137 1.33 -5.22 9.53
N LEU A 138 1.64 -5.53 8.27
CA LEU A 138 1.49 -6.85 7.71
C LEU A 138 2.82 -7.59 7.76
N ASP A 139 2.85 -8.72 8.45
CA ASP A 139 3.97 -9.65 8.36
C ASP A 139 3.85 -10.46 7.05
N ILE A 140 4.79 -10.23 6.15
CA ILE A 140 4.83 -10.87 4.82
C ILE A 140 5.46 -12.26 4.93
N GLY A 141 6.12 -12.61 6.05
CA GLY A 141 6.71 -13.92 6.31
C GLY A 141 7.80 -14.35 5.32
N SER A 142 8.67 -15.28 5.75
CA SER A 142 9.60 -15.95 4.83
C SER A 142 8.97 -17.16 4.13
N SER A 143 7.81 -17.63 4.60
CA SER A 143 7.09 -18.80 4.08
C SER A 143 6.04 -18.42 3.04
N MET A 144 6.33 -17.45 2.19
CA MET A 144 5.49 -17.18 1.02
C MET A 144 5.67 -18.30 -0.01
N LEU A 145 4.91 -19.36 0.24
CA LEU A 145 4.04 -20.09 -0.70
C LEU A 145 4.62 -21.30 -1.45
N ASN A 146 3.84 -22.38 -1.39
CA ASN A 146 3.78 -23.42 -2.41
C ASN A 146 2.93 -22.83 -3.57
N MET A 147 3.57 -22.15 -4.53
CA MET A 147 2.97 -21.10 -5.40
C MET A 147 2.18 -21.58 -6.63
N ASN A 148 1.56 -22.75 -6.60
CA ASN A 148 0.72 -23.22 -7.73
C ASN A 148 -0.77 -22.78 -7.64
N CYS A 149 -1.13 -21.87 -6.72
CA CYS A 149 -2.52 -21.50 -6.48
C CYS A 149 -2.79 -20.01 -6.71
N LYS A 150 -3.94 -19.69 -7.33
CA LYS A 150 -4.43 -18.32 -7.58
C LYS A 150 -4.68 -17.49 -6.30
N ARG A 151 -4.78 -18.18 -5.16
CA ARG A 151 -5.04 -17.60 -3.83
C ARG A 151 -4.12 -18.26 -2.81
N SER A 152 -3.68 -17.49 -1.84
CA SER A 152 -2.95 -18.02 -0.70
C SER A 152 -3.40 -17.42 0.62
N TYR A 153 -3.29 -18.20 1.69
CA TYR A 153 -3.78 -17.85 3.02
C TYR A 153 -2.64 -17.47 3.97
N ILE A 154 -2.83 -16.39 4.73
CA ILE A 154 -1.91 -15.94 5.78
C ILE A 154 -2.68 -15.89 7.11
N SER A 155 -2.31 -16.77 8.05
CA SER A 155 -3.09 -17.04 9.27
C SER A 155 -2.93 -16.01 10.39
N LYS A 156 -2.01 -15.03 10.28
CA LYS A 156 -1.86 -13.88 11.19
C LYS A 156 -1.17 -12.72 10.49
N GLY A 157 -1.91 -11.97 9.66
CA GLY A 157 -1.29 -10.93 8.83
C GLY A 157 -1.14 -9.58 9.52
N TRP A 158 -2.24 -9.00 10.01
CA TRP A 158 -2.26 -7.59 10.42
C TRP A 158 -2.12 -7.39 11.92
N THR A 159 -1.21 -6.50 12.31
CA THR A 159 -1.03 -6.03 13.69
C THR A 159 -1.07 -4.50 13.74
N GLU A 160 -1.93 -3.93 14.57
CA GLU A 160 -1.95 -2.48 14.80
C GLU A 160 -0.79 -2.07 15.69
N LEU A 161 -0.02 -1.06 15.27
CA LEU A 161 1.02 -0.45 16.09
C LEU A 161 0.46 0.73 16.88
N ARG A 162 0.83 0.80 18.16
CA ARG A 162 0.51 1.95 19.01
C ARG A 162 1.65 2.96 18.92
N GLY A 163 1.36 4.14 18.37
CA GLY A 163 2.29 5.27 18.45
C GLY A 163 2.47 5.76 19.90
N ILE A 164 3.68 6.16 20.24
CA ILE A 164 4.05 6.83 21.49
C ILE A 164 4.38 8.29 21.15
N GLY A 165 3.95 9.24 21.97
CA GLY A 165 4.17 10.67 21.73
C GLY A 165 3.16 11.29 20.76
N ASP A 166 3.55 12.43 20.17
CA ASP A 166 2.72 13.20 19.25
C ASP A 166 2.55 12.45 17.92
N LYS A 167 1.29 12.20 17.56
CA LYS A 167 0.94 11.46 16.34
C LYS A 167 0.48 12.44 15.28
N PRO A 168 0.77 12.20 14.00
CA PRO A 168 0.20 13.04 12.97
C PRO A 168 -1.33 12.87 12.96
N GLU A 169 -2.03 13.99 12.77
CA GLU A 169 -3.48 14.02 12.61
C GLU A 169 -3.97 13.08 11.50
N PRO A 170 -5.22 12.58 11.58
CA PRO A 170 -5.83 11.78 10.51
C PRO A 170 -5.66 12.40 9.13
N ARG A 171 -5.06 11.65 8.21
CA ARG A 171 -4.71 12.16 6.88
C ARG A 171 -4.83 11.12 5.78
N SER A 172 -5.06 11.60 4.57
CA SER A 172 -5.04 10.83 3.33
C SER A 172 -4.24 11.57 2.26
N PHE A 173 -3.80 10.87 1.22
CA PHE A 173 -3.01 11.40 0.10
C PHE A 173 -1.71 12.10 0.53
N HIS A 174 -1.14 11.68 1.66
CA HIS A 174 0.21 12.04 2.09
C HIS A 174 1.25 11.18 1.38
N ARG A 175 2.53 11.57 1.47
CA ARG A 175 3.65 10.69 1.12
C ARG A 175 4.34 10.22 2.39
N ALA A 176 4.81 8.99 2.37
CA ALA A 176 5.77 8.52 3.35
C ALA A 176 6.87 7.71 2.69
N CYS A 177 8.05 7.69 3.31
CA CYS A 177 9.16 6.84 2.94
C CYS A 177 9.93 6.39 4.18
N THR A 178 10.48 5.18 4.13
CA THR A 178 11.40 4.67 5.14
C THR A 178 12.84 4.99 4.78
N ASP A 179 13.68 5.13 5.80
CA ASP A 179 15.13 5.15 5.62
C ASP A 179 15.68 3.78 5.20
N HIS A 180 16.97 3.72 4.85
CA HIS A 180 17.61 2.47 4.44
C HIS A 180 17.61 1.39 5.53
N SER A 181 17.51 1.76 6.82
CA SER A 181 17.43 0.79 7.91
C SER A 181 16.02 0.22 8.09
N GLY A 182 15.01 0.86 7.50
CA GLY A 182 13.61 0.50 7.67
C GLY A 182 13.09 0.76 9.09
N ARG A 183 13.77 1.62 9.86
CA ARG A 183 13.42 1.96 11.24
C ARG A 183 12.89 3.37 11.40
N TYR A 184 13.15 4.25 10.44
CA TYR A 184 12.64 5.61 10.48
C TYR A 184 11.67 5.83 9.33
N LEU A 185 10.48 6.32 9.64
CA LEU A 185 9.46 6.68 8.67
C LEU A 185 9.32 8.21 8.63
N TYR A 186 9.48 8.78 7.45
CA TYR A 186 9.22 10.18 7.17
C TYR A 186 7.84 10.31 6.55
N ILE A 187 6.97 11.14 7.12
CA ILE A 187 5.63 11.42 6.61
C ILE A 187 5.57 12.91 6.27
N VAL A 188 5.14 13.21 5.04
CA VAL A 188 5.05 14.58 4.54
C VAL A 188 3.69 14.81 3.89
N GLY A 189 3.07 15.91 4.30
CA GLY A 189 1.87 16.43 3.68
C GLY A 189 0.61 15.61 3.93
N GLY A 190 -0.33 15.71 2.99
CA GLY A 190 -1.61 15.02 3.00
C GLY A 190 -2.80 15.92 3.28
N MET A 191 -3.97 15.45 2.87
CA MET A 191 -5.24 16.07 3.20
C MET A 191 -5.62 15.74 4.64
N VAL A 192 -5.96 16.77 5.40
CA VAL A 192 -6.46 16.68 6.79
C VAL A 192 -7.83 17.33 6.89
N ASP A 193 -8.62 16.92 7.88
CA ASP A 193 -9.87 17.60 8.20
C ASP A 193 -9.58 18.89 8.98
N CYS A 194 -10.17 20.01 8.56
CA CYS A 194 -10.10 21.25 9.32
C CYS A 194 -11.20 21.28 10.38
N LEU A 195 -10.85 21.17 11.66
CA LEU A 195 -11.69 21.73 12.71
C LEU A 195 -11.41 23.23 12.77
N CYS A 196 -12.31 24.03 12.18
CA CYS A 196 -12.28 25.48 12.37
C CYS A 196 -12.65 25.77 13.83
N GLN A 197 -11.85 26.60 14.53
CA GLN A 197 -12.30 27.19 15.79
C GLN A 197 -13.66 27.88 15.54
N ARG A 198 -14.61 27.68 16.46
CA ARG A 198 -16.05 27.98 16.34
C ARG A 198 -16.39 29.12 15.36
N GLY A 199 -17.09 28.79 14.27
CA GLY A 199 -17.76 29.76 13.39
C GLY A 199 -17.41 29.69 11.89
N GLY A 200 -16.38 28.95 11.50
CA GLY A 200 -16.01 28.77 10.08
C GLY A 200 -16.57 27.49 9.47
N LEU A 201 -16.85 27.52 8.16
CA LEU A 201 -17.22 26.34 7.37
C LEU A 201 -16.16 25.23 7.51
N ALA A 202 -16.59 24.01 7.83
CA ALA A 202 -15.71 22.84 7.80
C ALA A 202 -15.21 22.61 6.37
N GLY A 203 -13.90 22.36 6.20
CA GLY A 203 -13.27 22.26 4.89
C GLY A 203 -12.08 21.29 4.86
N LEU A 204 -11.62 20.97 3.66
CA LEU A 204 -10.42 20.17 3.41
C LEU A 204 -9.22 21.10 3.23
N ARG A 205 -8.07 20.76 3.82
CA ARG A 205 -6.79 21.41 3.52
C ARG A 205 -5.70 20.38 3.31
N PHE A 206 -4.66 20.77 2.57
CA PHE A 206 -3.39 20.07 2.59
C PHE A 206 -2.55 20.61 3.75
N ASP A 207 -2.12 19.71 4.63
CA ASP A 207 -1.13 19.99 5.66
C ASP A 207 0.27 20.04 5.02
N GLY A 208 1.13 20.93 5.49
CA GLY A 208 2.55 21.01 5.11
C GLY A 208 3.48 20.34 6.13
N GLY A 209 2.92 19.78 7.20
CA GLY A 209 3.65 19.14 8.29
C GLY A 209 4.58 18.02 7.84
N GLN A 210 5.70 17.92 8.54
CA GLN A 210 6.70 16.86 8.40
C GLN A 210 6.81 16.12 9.72
N PHE A 211 6.73 14.80 9.67
CA PHE A 211 6.82 13.94 10.83
C PHE A 211 7.92 12.90 10.63
N LEU A 212 8.73 12.69 11.66
CA LEU A 212 9.71 11.62 11.74
C LEU A 212 9.25 10.66 12.83
N LEU A 213 9.07 9.39 12.48
CA LEU A 213 8.69 8.35 13.41
C LEU A 213 9.79 7.29 13.49
N GLU A 214 10.15 6.90 14.71
CA GLU A 214 11.00 5.75 14.98
C GLU A 214 10.15 4.50 15.20
N ILE A 215 10.50 3.41 14.53
CA ILE A 215 9.78 2.14 14.56
C ILE A 215 10.50 1.21 15.54
N LEU A 216 9.87 1.03 16.69
CA LEU A 216 10.34 0.13 17.75
C LEU A 216 9.63 -1.22 17.63
N LEU A 217 10.20 -2.15 16.84
CA LEU A 217 9.74 -3.54 16.83
C LEU A 217 10.45 -4.31 17.94
N GLN A 218 9.69 -4.94 18.84
CA GLN A 218 10.23 -5.94 19.76
C GLN A 218 10.68 -7.15 18.92
N VAL A 219 11.96 -7.49 19.00
CA VAL A 219 12.58 -8.66 18.34
C VAL A 219 12.26 -9.91 19.12
#